data_AF-A0A934Q8X3-F1
#
_entry.id   AF-A0A934Q8X3-F1
#
_cell.length_a   1.000
_cell.length_b   1.000
_cell.length_c   1.000
_cell.angle_alpha   90.00
_cell.angle_beta   90.00
_cell.angle_gamma   90.00
#
_symmetry.space_group_name_H-M   'P 1'
#
loop_
_entity.id
_entity.type
_entity.pdbx_description
1 polymer ?
#
loop_
_entity_poly.entity_id
_entity_poly.type
_entity_poly.pdbx_seq_one_letter_code
_entity_poly.pdbx_strand_id
1 'polypeptide(L)'
;MSNREIITRVYREAVMSYGDDGVDRPEAIESALATLMVEVRAGRLEVDVERALRSELQKADEADGRSADAILQRAAYGEVPLLAEDLDVIVTLGGGRRKAWCDVTPLDLKQMNDIRFENYRKVKRSYLDFNAAYMKVRDVVLQHQTFGAAWKAGGFPPAEASEAVA
;
A
#
# COMPACT_ATOMS: atom_id res chain seq x y z
N MET A 1 22.93 2.35 13.85
CA MET A 1 21.83 2.57 12.89
C MET A 1 21.23 1.20 12.60
N SER A 2 19.93 1.01 12.78
CA SER A 2 19.27 -0.28 12.53
C SER A 2 19.18 -0.57 11.03
N ASN A 3 19.04 -1.84 10.63
CA ASN A 3 18.85 -2.23 9.22
C ASN A 3 17.67 -1.49 8.58
N ARG A 4 16.59 -1.26 9.34
CA ARG A 4 15.43 -0.49 8.88
C ARG A 4 15.78 0.96 8.54
N GLU A 5 16.58 1.62 9.37
CA GLU A 5 17.01 3.01 9.13
C GLU A 5 17.91 3.10 7.89
N ILE A 6 18.83 2.16 7.72
CA ILE A 6 19.72 2.10 6.54
C ILE A 6 18.90 1.90 5.26
N ILE A 7 18.01 0.91 5.23
CA ILE A 7 17.14 0.62 4.07
C ILE A 7 16.27 1.84 3.74
N THR A 8 15.66 2.47 4.75
CA THR A 8 14.80 3.65 4.57
C THR A 8 15.60 4.82 4.00
N ARG A 9 16.81 5.04 4.51
CA ARG A 9 17.70 6.11 4.03
C ARG A 9 18.08 5.88 2.58
N VAL A 10 18.59 4.69 2.23
CA VAL A 10 19.02 4.35 0.86
C VAL A 10 17.86 4.47 -0.13
N TYR A 11 16.66 3.99 0.24
CA TYR A 11 15.48 4.15 -0.61
C TYR A 11 15.11 5.62 -0.84
N ARG A 12 15.13 6.46 0.21
CA ARG A 12 14.85 7.90 0.08
C ARG A 12 15.89 8.60 -0.79
N GLU A 13 17.18 8.29 -0.59
CA GLU A 13 18.27 8.82 -1.42
C GLU A 13 18.10 8.43 -2.89
N ALA A 14 17.73 7.16 -3.16
CA ALA A 14 17.46 6.67 -4.51
C ALA A 14 16.26 7.36 -5.16
N VAL A 15 15.17 7.65 -4.43
CA VAL A 15 14.03 8.40 -4.98
C VAL A 15 14.42 9.87 -5.21
N MET A 16 15.13 10.48 -4.25
CA MET A 16 15.52 11.89 -4.32
C MET A 16 16.49 12.19 -5.46
N SER A 17 17.32 11.23 -5.88
CA SER A 17 18.27 11.44 -6.97
C SER A 17 17.60 11.71 -8.33
N TYR A 18 16.31 11.39 -8.49
CA TYR A 18 15.55 11.66 -9.72
C TYR A 18 14.90 13.05 -9.74
N GLY A 19 14.95 13.81 -8.64
CA GLY A 19 14.54 15.21 -8.62
C GLY A 19 13.10 15.46 -9.06
N ASP A 20 12.91 16.41 -9.97
CA ASP A 20 11.60 16.94 -10.37
C ASP A 20 10.78 15.97 -11.24
N ASP A 21 11.44 15.10 -12.01
CA ASP A 21 10.78 14.14 -12.89
C ASP A 21 10.19 12.95 -12.11
N GLY A 22 10.69 12.70 -10.89
CA GLY A 22 10.35 11.54 -10.09
C GLY A 22 10.84 10.23 -10.72
N VAL A 23 10.38 9.10 -10.16
CA VAL A 23 10.78 7.77 -10.61
C VAL A 23 9.67 6.77 -10.35
N ASP A 24 9.48 5.83 -11.28
CA ASP A 24 8.55 4.73 -11.09
C ASP A 24 9.01 3.81 -9.96
N ARG A 25 8.05 3.31 -9.18
CA ARG A 25 8.33 2.49 -8.00
C ARG A 25 9.27 1.30 -8.28
N PRO A 26 9.10 0.49 -9.34
CA PRO A 26 10.00 -0.63 -9.61
C PRO A 26 11.45 -0.17 -9.82
N GLU A 27 11.67 0.91 -10.57
CA GLU A 27 13.00 1.45 -10.84
C GLU A 27 13.65 1.99 -9.55
N ALA A 28 12.91 2.72 -8.73
CA ALA A 28 13.39 3.21 -7.44
C ALA A 28 13.82 2.06 -6.51
N ILE A 29 13.06 0.96 -6.52
CA ILE A 29 13.37 -0.25 -5.74
C ILE A 29 14.64 -0.92 -6.26
N GLU A 30 14.78 -1.10 -7.58
CA GLU A 30 15.97 -1.71 -8.18
C GLU A 30 17.24 -0.91 -7.89
N SER A 31 17.18 0.42 -8.02
CA SER A 31 18.29 1.33 -7.70
C SER A 31 18.70 1.25 -6.23
N ALA A 32 17.73 1.29 -5.31
CA ALA A 32 17.99 1.14 -3.88
C ALA A 32 18.54 -0.26 -3.54
N LEU A 33 18.01 -1.31 -4.18
CA LEU A 33 18.43 -2.69 -3.96
C LEU A 33 19.88 -2.91 -4.40
N ALA A 34 20.29 -2.39 -5.55
CA ALA A 34 21.68 -2.47 -6.02
C ALA A 34 22.66 -1.90 -4.98
N THR A 35 22.32 -0.76 -4.38
CA THR A 35 23.11 -0.14 -3.30
C THR A 35 23.11 -0.99 -2.03
N LEU A 36 21.96 -1.50 -1.59
CA LEU A 36 21.87 -2.34 -0.40
C LEU A 36 22.61 -3.67 -0.55
N MET A 37 22.64 -4.24 -1.75
CA MET A 37 23.35 -5.49 -2.04
C MET A 37 24.87 -5.36 -1.86
N VAL A 38 25.45 -4.17 -2.05
CA VAL A 38 26.86 -3.90 -1.74
C VAL A 38 27.11 -4.02 -0.22
N GLU A 39 26.20 -3.48 0.58
CA GLU A 39 26.28 -3.54 2.05
C GLU A 39 26.09 -4.96 2.59
N VAL A 40 25.18 -5.75 1.99
CA VAL A 40 24.99 -7.16 2.33
C VAL A 40 26.24 -7.98 2.00
N ARG A 41 26.79 -7.83 0.78
CA ARG A 41 28.00 -8.56 0.36
C ARG A 41 29.22 -8.22 1.21
N ALA A 42 29.30 -6.99 1.71
CA ALA A 42 30.35 -6.56 2.62
C ALA A 42 30.12 -6.98 4.08
N GLY A 43 29.05 -7.71 4.39
CA GLY A 43 28.71 -8.17 5.74
C GLY A 43 28.26 -7.06 6.69
N ARG A 44 27.93 -5.86 6.18
CA ARG A 44 27.51 -4.70 6.99
C ARG A 44 25.99 -4.61 7.16
N LEU A 45 25.24 -5.32 6.33
CA LEU A 45 23.78 -5.42 6.41
C LEU A 45 23.35 -6.89 6.51
N GLU A 46 22.73 -7.24 7.63
CA GLU A 46 22.18 -8.58 7.83
C GLU A 46 20.79 -8.72 7.20
N VAL A 47 20.54 -9.86 6.55
CA VAL A 47 19.25 -10.18 5.93
C VAL A 47 18.44 -11.08 6.85
N ASP A 48 17.28 -10.61 7.25
CA ASP A 48 16.30 -11.39 8.01
C ASP A 48 15.49 -12.29 7.07
N VAL A 49 15.94 -13.55 6.95
CA VAL A 49 15.33 -14.55 6.07
C VAL A 49 13.89 -14.87 6.48
N GLU A 50 13.62 -14.95 7.79
CA GLU A 50 12.28 -15.25 8.31
C GLU A 50 11.29 -14.14 7.91
N ARG A 51 11.71 -12.89 8.02
CA ARG A 51 10.93 -11.74 7.56
C ARG A 51 10.76 -11.73 6.04
N ALA A 52 11.77 -12.14 5.27
CA ALA A 52 11.66 -12.25 3.82
C ALA A 52 10.62 -13.31 3.42
N LEU A 53 10.69 -14.51 4.02
CA LEU A 53 9.71 -15.57 3.79
C LEU A 53 8.29 -15.15 4.17
N ARG A 54 8.10 -14.46 5.32
CA ARG A 54 6.80 -13.89 5.68
C ARG A 54 6.29 -12.91 4.63
N SER A 55 7.16 -12.07 4.08
CA SER A 55 6.77 -11.14 3.02
C SER A 55 6.34 -11.86 1.74
N GLU A 56 6.99 -12.96 1.36
CA GLU A 56 6.59 -13.74 0.17
C GLU A 56 5.26 -14.45 0.39
N LEU A 57 5.03 -15.02 1.58
CA LEU A 57 3.74 -15.60 1.94
C LEU A 57 2.61 -14.55 1.93
N GLN A 58 2.88 -13.32 2.40
CA GLN A 58 1.93 -12.21 2.33
C GLN A 58 1.60 -11.83 0.88
N LYS A 59 2.60 -11.79 -0.01
CA LYS A 59 2.38 -11.52 -1.44
C LYS A 59 1.52 -12.59 -2.10
N ALA A 60 1.75 -13.87 -1.75
CA ALA A 60 0.94 -14.98 -2.22
C ALA A 60 -0.52 -14.84 -1.74
N ASP A 61 -0.74 -14.56 -0.45
CA ASP A 61 -2.08 -14.31 0.12
C ASP A 61 -2.80 -13.14 -0.56
N GLU A 62 -2.09 -12.04 -0.84
CA GLU A 62 -2.65 -10.89 -1.58
C GLU A 62 -2.97 -11.22 -3.05
N ALA A 63 -2.15 -12.07 -3.69
CA ALA A 63 -2.39 -12.52 -5.06
C ALA A 63 -3.63 -13.41 -5.13
N ASP A 64 -3.76 -14.37 -4.21
CA ASP A 64 -4.95 -15.22 -4.08
C ASP A 64 -6.21 -14.39 -3.83
N GLY A 65 -6.12 -13.37 -2.97
CA GLY A 65 -7.23 -12.44 -2.74
C GLY A 65 -7.72 -11.73 -4.01
N ARG A 66 -6.81 -11.33 -4.91
CA ARG A 66 -7.19 -10.73 -6.21
C ARG A 66 -7.79 -11.76 -7.16
N SER A 67 -7.19 -12.95 -7.24
CA SER A 67 -7.68 -14.06 -8.06
C SER A 67 -9.07 -14.51 -7.61
N ALA A 68 -9.34 -14.50 -6.30
CA ALA A 68 -10.62 -14.86 -5.72
C ALA A 68 -11.77 -13.98 -6.23
N ASP A 69 -11.58 -12.67 -6.30
CA ASP A 69 -12.61 -11.76 -6.82
C ASP A 69 -12.94 -12.06 -8.30
N ALA A 70 -11.91 -12.39 -9.10
CA ALA A 70 -12.10 -12.79 -10.50
C ALA A 70 -12.86 -14.12 -10.63
N ILE A 71 -12.57 -15.10 -9.76
CA ILE A 71 -13.30 -16.37 -9.71
C ILE A 71 -14.80 -16.14 -9.45
N LEU A 72 -15.14 -15.31 -8.47
CA LEU A 72 -16.53 -14.98 -8.15
C LEU A 72 -17.24 -14.30 -9.32
N GLN A 73 -16.58 -13.37 -10.02
CA GLN A 73 -17.15 -12.72 -11.19
C GLN A 73 -17.43 -13.71 -12.32
N ARG A 74 -16.47 -14.57 -12.67
CA ARG A 74 -16.65 -15.60 -13.70
C ARG A 74 -17.79 -16.56 -13.34
N ALA A 75 -17.88 -16.98 -12.08
CA ALA A 75 -18.96 -17.83 -11.60
C ALA A 75 -20.34 -17.16 -11.68
N ALA A 76 -20.42 -15.85 -11.37
CA ALA A 76 -21.67 -15.09 -11.38
C ALA A 76 -22.22 -14.84 -12.80
N TYR A 77 -21.34 -14.59 -13.77
CA TYR A 77 -21.73 -14.23 -15.13
C TYR A 77 -21.59 -15.38 -16.15
N GLY A 78 -21.09 -16.54 -15.73
CA GLY A 78 -20.98 -17.73 -16.59
C GLY A 78 -20.00 -17.58 -17.75
N GLU A 79 -18.99 -16.71 -17.60
CA GLU A 79 -18.07 -16.35 -18.69
C GLU A 79 -17.19 -17.53 -19.13
N VAL A 80 -16.82 -18.41 -18.18
CA VAL A 80 -16.07 -19.66 -18.40
C VAL A 80 -16.39 -20.68 -17.30
N PRO A 81 -16.25 -21.99 -17.55
CA PRO A 81 -16.38 -23.00 -16.49
C PRO A 81 -15.29 -22.82 -15.43
N LEU A 82 -15.65 -23.02 -14.17
CA LEU A 82 -14.68 -23.09 -13.07
C LEU A 82 -13.80 -24.33 -13.21
N LEU A 83 -12.51 -24.15 -12.94
CA LEU A 83 -11.52 -25.23 -12.90
C LEU A 83 -11.38 -25.75 -11.47
N ALA A 84 -10.90 -26.98 -11.31
CA ALA A 84 -10.64 -27.55 -9.98
C ALA A 84 -9.63 -26.71 -9.19
N GLU A 85 -8.60 -26.19 -9.86
CA GLU A 85 -7.58 -25.31 -9.27
C GLU A 85 -8.15 -23.99 -8.74
N ASP A 86 -9.25 -23.49 -9.30
CA ASP A 86 -9.92 -22.29 -8.79
C ASP A 86 -10.47 -22.51 -7.36
N LEU A 87 -10.77 -23.76 -7.00
CA LEU A 87 -11.34 -24.11 -5.71
C LEU A 87 -10.29 -24.16 -4.60
N ASP A 88 -9.01 -24.29 -4.96
CA ASP A 88 -7.87 -24.29 -4.02
C ASP A 88 -7.42 -22.86 -3.66
N VAL A 89 -7.84 -21.85 -4.43
CA VAL A 89 -7.49 -20.45 -4.19
C VAL A 89 -8.05 -19.95 -2.86
N ILE A 90 -7.20 -19.23 -2.11
CA ILE A 90 -7.55 -18.73 -0.79
C ILE A 90 -8.34 -17.41 -0.89
N VAL A 91 -9.54 -17.40 -0.32
CA VAL A 91 -10.38 -16.22 -0.16
C VAL A 91 -10.11 -15.51 1.16
N THR A 92 -10.17 -14.18 1.12
CA THR A 92 -10.26 -13.35 2.32
C THR A 92 -11.72 -13.19 2.75
N LEU A 93 -12.07 -13.75 3.90
CA LEU A 93 -13.40 -13.56 4.50
C LEU A 93 -13.57 -12.19 5.18
N GLY A 94 -12.43 -11.59 5.54
CA GLY A 94 -12.32 -10.35 6.31
C GLY A 94 -11.99 -10.62 7.80
N GLY A 95 -11.64 -9.56 8.54
CA GLY A 95 -11.16 -9.68 9.93
C GLY A 95 -9.89 -10.52 10.10
N GLY A 96 -9.09 -10.68 9.03
CA GLY A 96 -7.89 -11.53 9.02
C GLY A 96 -8.13 -13.02 8.77
N ARG A 97 -9.37 -13.46 8.53
CA ARG A 97 -9.69 -14.86 8.27
C ARG A 97 -9.51 -15.23 6.80
N ARG A 98 -9.15 -16.50 6.56
CA ARG A 98 -8.89 -17.12 5.25
C ARG A 98 -9.64 -18.44 5.12
N LYS A 99 -10.01 -18.79 3.90
CA LYS A 99 -10.64 -20.06 3.55
C LYS A 99 -10.32 -20.41 2.10
N ALA A 100 -10.26 -21.68 1.72
CA ALA A 100 -10.24 -22.04 0.30
C ALA A 100 -11.65 -21.86 -0.31
N TRP A 101 -11.73 -21.58 -1.61
CA TRP A 101 -13.01 -21.44 -2.32
C TRP A 101 -13.91 -22.66 -2.19
N CYS A 102 -13.35 -23.87 -2.18
CA CYS A 102 -14.09 -25.13 -2.03
C CYS A 102 -14.96 -25.18 -0.77
N ASP A 103 -14.55 -24.50 0.31
CA ASP A 103 -15.26 -24.52 1.57
C ASP A 103 -16.16 -23.29 1.79
N VAL A 104 -16.20 -22.31 0.86
CA VAL A 104 -16.94 -21.06 1.05
C VAL A 104 -18.44 -21.31 1.16
N THR A 105 -19.05 -20.79 2.23
CA THR A 105 -20.49 -20.91 2.50
C THR A 105 -21.25 -19.64 2.12
N PRO A 106 -22.60 -19.67 2.05
CA PRO A 106 -23.39 -18.46 1.86
C PRO A 106 -23.20 -17.40 2.96
N LEU A 107 -22.94 -17.82 4.21
CA LEU A 107 -22.66 -16.89 5.30
C LEU A 107 -21.32 -16.20 5.11
N ASP A 108 -20.31 -16.93 4.63
CA ASP A 108 -18.99 -16.39 4.31
C ASP A 108 -19.11 -15.31 3.22
N LEU A 109 -19.88 -15.55 2.15
CA LEU A 109 -20.14 -14.56 1.09
C LEU A 109 -20.80 -13.29 1.60
N LYS A 110 -21.75 -13.42 2.54
CA LYS A 110 -22.38 -12.26 3.17
C LYS A 110 -21.37 -11.45 3.97
N GLN A 111 -20.56 -12.10 4.82
CA GLN A 111 -19.52 -11.42 5.61
C GLN A 111 -18.49 -10.72 4.72
N MET A 112 -18.08 -11.39 3.65
CA MET A 112 -17.21 -10.87 2.60
C MET A 112 -17.77 -9.58 1.97
N ASN A 113 -19.06 -9.51 1.71
CA ASN A 113 -19.72 -8.33 1.17
C ASN A 113 -19.79 -7.20 2.21
N ASP A 114 -20.20 -7.50 3.44
CA ASP A 114 -20.33 -6.51 4.52
C ASP A 114 -18.99 -5.81 4.79
N ILE A 115 -17.89 -6.55 4.81
CA ILE A 115 -16.53 -6.02 5.04
C ILE A 115 -16.03 -5.21 3.84
N ARG A 116 -16.29 -5.65 2.61
CA ARG A 116 -15.98 -4.85 1.40
C ARG A 116 -16.71 -3.51 1.44
N PHE A 117 -17.98 -3.50 1.85
CA PHE A 117 -18.75 -2.27 1.98
C PHE A 117 -18.20 -1.34 3.06
N GLU A 118 -17.77 -1.88 4.20
CA GLU A 118 -17.10 -1.10 5.24
C GLU A 118 -15.78 -0.48 4.73
N ASN A 119 -14.97 -1.27 4.02
CA ASN A 119 -13.72 -0.80 3.41
C ASN A 119 -13.98 0.30 2.37
N TYR A 120 -15.00 0.15 1.53
CA TYR A 120 -15.41 1.20 0.60
C TYR A 120 -15.74 2.52 1.33
N ARG A 121 -16.47 2.46 2.45
CA ARG A 121 -16.77 3.66 3.25
C ARG A 121 -15.50 4.31 3.81
N LYS A 122 -14.53 3.51 4.27
CA LYS A 122 -13.23 4.01 4.76
C LYS A 122 -12.43 4.67 3.65
N VAL A 123 -12.34 4.04 2.47
CA VAL A 123 -11.65 4.61 1.30
C VAL A 123 -12.31 5.91 0.85
N LYS A 124 -13.64 5.96 0.77
CA LYS A 124 -14.40 7.18 0.46
C LYS A 124 -14.08 8.30 1.45
N ARG A 125 -14.04 8.00 2.74
CA ARG A 125 -13.69 8.98 3.79
C ARG A 125 -12.25 9.47 3.64
N SER A 126 -11.30 8.56 3.46
CA SER A 126 -9.88 8.90 3.25
C SER A 126 -9.68 9.82 2.05
N TYR A 127 -10.39 9.59 0.94
CA TYR A 127 -10.38 10.49 -0.21
C TYR A 127 -10.93 11.89 0.13
N LEU A 128 -12.06 11.97 0.85
CA LEU A 128 -12.64 13.26 1.24
C LEU A 128 -11.68 14.06 2.14
N ASP A 129 -11.03 13.39 3.09
CA ASP A 129 -10.08 14.01 4.02
C ASP A 129 -8.82 14.50 3.25
N PHE A 130 -8.30 13.68 2.34
CA PHE A 130 -7.20 14.08 1.45
C PHE A 130 -7.59 15.27 0.58
N ASN A 131 -8.76 15.24 -0.07
CA ASN A 131 -9.21 16.32 -0.94
C ASN A 131 -9.38 17.64 -0.16
N ALA A 132 -9.91 17.58 1.07
CA ALA A 132 -10.00 18.75 1.94
C ALA A 132 -8.61 19.32 2.26
N ALA A 133 -7.64 18.47 2.57
CA ALA A 133 -6.25 18.89 2.82
C ALA A 133 -5.58 19.47 1.55
N TYR A 134 -5.75 18.80 0.40
CA TYR A 134 -5.27 19.25 -0.89
C TYR A 134 -5.79 20.64 -1.22
N MET A 135 -7.11 20.88 -1.09
CA MET A 135 -7.71 22.19 -1.39
C MET A 135 -7.15 23.31 -0.50
N LYS A 136 -6.80 23.02 0.77
CA LYS A 136 -6.19 24.00 1.68
C LYS A 136 -4.77 24.40 1.27
N VAL A 137 -3.99 23.48 0.71
CA VAL A 137 -2.58 23.73 0.38
C VAL A 137 -2.34 24.05 -1.10
N ARG A 138 -3.33 23.78 -1.96
CA ARG A 138 -3.21 23.87 -3.42
C ARG A 138 -2.68 25.22 -3.88
N ASP A 139 -3.28 26.32 -3.45
CA ASP A 139 -2.94 27.65 -3.97
C ASP A 139 -1.52 28.09 -3.54
N VAL A 140 -1.12 27.75 -2.32
CA VAL A 140 0.23 28.00 -1.81
C VAL A 140 1.27 27.20 -2.61
N VAL A 141 1.00 25.91 -2.84
CA VAL A 141 1.91 25.06 -3.64
C VAL A 141 1.96 25.52 -5.09
N LEU A 142 0.83 25.96 -5.68
CA LEU A 142 0.81 26.52 -7.03
C LEU A 142 1.64 27.82 -7.12
N GLN A 143 1.57 28.69 -6.12
CA GLN A 143 2.36 29.92 -6.06
C GLN A 143 3.86 29.67 -5.99
N HIS A 144 4.28 28.67 -5.22
CA HIS A 144 5.70 28.35 -4.98
C HIS A 144 6.24 27.17 -5.82
N GLN A 145 5.41 26.63 -6.71
CA GLN A 145 5.66 25.49 -7.61
C GLN A 145 5.90 24.13 -6.92
N THR A 146 6.47 24.10 -5.71
CA THR A 146 6.68 22.85 -4.96
C THR A 146 6.31 23.01 -3.49
N PHE A 147 5.97 21.89 -2.86
CA PHE A 147 5.71 21.84 -1.42
C PHE A 147 6.93 22.28 -0.60
N GLY A 148 8.13 21.90 -1.03
CA GLY A 148 9.39 22.28 -0.37
C GLY A 148 9.69 23.78 -0.47
N ALA A 149 9.43 24.40 -1.62
CA ALA A 149 9.59 25.84 -1.80
C ALA A 149 8.56 26.63 -0.97
N ALA A 150 7.29 26.19 -0.95
CA ALA A 150 6.26 26.76 -0.10
C ALA A 150 6.64 26.73 1.39
N TRP A 151 7.19 25.61 1.85
CA TRP A 151 7.65 25.47 3.25
C TRP A 151 8.81 26.42 3.57
N LYS A 152 9.83 26.48 2.70
CA LYS A 152 10.98 27.40 2.87
C LYS A 152 10.57 28.86 2.89
N ALA A 153 9.53 29.23 2.14
CA ALA A 153 8.96 30.57 2.12
C ALA A 153 8.02 30.87 3.30
N GLY A 154 7.74 29.89 4.17
CA GLY A 154 6.77 30.05 5.26
C GLY A 154 5.33 30.23 4.79
N GLY A 155 5.00 29.74 3.58
CA GLY A 155 3.69 29.97 2.95
C GLY A 155 2.54 29.13 3.52
N PHE A 156 2.84 28.15 4.37
CA PHE A 156 1.79 27.33 5.02
C PHE A 156 1.25 28.01 6.28
N PRO A 157 -0.07 27.95 6.51
CA PRO A 157 -0.67 28.57 7.69
C PRO A 157 -0.08 27.96 8.99
N PRO A 158 0.12 28.78 10.04
CA PRO A 158 0.50 28.25 11.35
C PRO A 158 -0.60 27.30 11.85
N ALA A 159 -0.23 26.32 12.66
CA ALA A 159 -1.23 25.49 13.33
C ALA A 159 -2.19 26.41 14.08
N GLU A 160 -3.49 26.35 13.77
CA GLU A 160 -4.51 27.03 14.57
C GLU A 160 -4.30 26.58 16.01
N ALA A 161 -4.02 27.54 16.90
CA ALA A 161 -3.96 27.25 18.33
C ALA A 161 -5.34 26.70 18.69
N SER A 162 -5.41 25.39 18.91
CA SER A 162 -6.59 24.74 19.45
C SER A 162 -6.96 25.50 20.72
N GLU A 163 -7.98 26.34 20.66
CA GLU A 163 -8.59 26.95 21.82
C GLU A 163 -8.97 25.80 22.75
N ALA A 164 -8.17 25.64 23.80
CA ALA A 164 -8.53 24.79 24.92
C ALA A 164 -9.82 25.39 25.48
N VAL A 165 -10.94 24.75 25.16
CA VAL A 165 -12.22 25.05 25.79
C VAL A 165 -12.01 24.80 27.29
N ALA A 166 -11.93 25.91 28.03
CA ALA A 166 -11.88 25.94 29.49
C ALA A 166 -13.23 25.54 30.10
#